data_AF-A0A2I0T727-F1
#
_entry.id   AF-A0A2I0T727-F1
#
_cell.length_a   1.000
_cell.length_b   1.000
_cell.length_c   1.000
_cell.angle_alpha   90.00
_cell.angle_beta   90.00
_cell.angle_gamma   90.00
#
_symmetry.space_group_name_H-M   'P 1'
#
loop_
_entity.id
_entity.type
_entity.pdbx_description
1 polymer ?
#
loop_
_entity_poly.entity_id
_entity_poly.type
_entity_poly.pdbx_seq_one_letter_code
_entity_poly.pdbx_strand_id
1 'polypeptide(L)'
;MNLIQQLETQGVISKTHSPFNSPIWPVRKSDGDWHLTVDYRGLNEVTPPLSAAVPDMLELQYELESKAAKWSATIDIANAFFSLPLAAECRPQFAFT
;
A
#
# COMPACT_ATOMS: atom_id res chain seq x y z
N MET A 1 4.24 -1.87 21.44
CA MET A 1 5.10 -2.72 20.60
C MET A 1 5.59 -1.85 19.45
N ASN A 2 6.87 -1.93 19.07
CA ASN A 2 7.46 -1.06 18.05
C ASN A 2 6.97 -1.50 16.65
N LEU A 3 6.36 -0.59 15.88
CA LEU A 3 5.79 -0.85 14.55
C LEU A 3 6.80 -1.43 13.56
N ILE A 4 8.03 -0.92 13.55
CA ILE A 4 9.10 -1.41 12.65
C ILE A 4 9.42 -2.88 12.95
N GLN A 5 9.50 -3.23 14.24
CA GLN A 5 9.77 -4.60 14.66
C GLN A 5 8.63 -5.56 14.27
N GLN A 6 7.37 -5.09 14.30
CA GLN A 6 6.22 -5.88 13.84
C GLN A 6 6.31 -6.18 12.34
N LEU A 7 6.55 -5.16 11.53
CA LEU A 7 6.66 -5.30 10.07
C LEU A 7 7.86 -6.18 9.67
N GLU A 8 8.98 -6.09 10.39
CA GLU A 8 10.14 -6.97 10.19
C GLU A 8 9.80 -8.44 10.54
N THR A 9 9.11 -8.66 11.66
CA THR A 9 8.69 -10.03 12.09
C THR A 9 7.69 -10.65 11.12
N GLN A 10 6.81 -9.84 10.53
CA GLN A 10 5.85 -10.27 9.52
C GLN A 10 6.47 -10.46 8.12
N GLY A 11 7.74 -10.10 7.94
CA GLY A 11 8.44 -10.20 6.66
C GLY A 11 8.04 -9.13 5.63
N VAL A 12 7.32 -8.08 6.05
CA VAL A 12 6.93 -6.96 5.18
C VAL A 12 8.14 -6.08 4.84
N ILE A 13 9.03 -5.88 5.81
CA ILE A 13 10.29 -5.15 5.63
C ILE A 13 11.47 -5.99 6.08
N SER A 14 12.66 -5.60 5.64
CA SER A 14 13.93 -6.19 6.08
C SER A 14 15.03 -5.14 6.04
N LYS A 15 16.09 -5.35 6.82
CA LYS A 15 17.28 -4.50 6.77
C LYS A 15 18.01 -4.69 5.44
N THR A 16 18.49 -3.59 4.87
CA THR A 16 19.18 -3.60 3.58
C THR A 16 20.25 -2.51 3.52
N HIS A 17 21.17 -2.64 2.57
CA HIS A 17 22.07 -1.57 2.14
C HIS A 17 21.68 -1.20 0.71
N SER A 18 21.12 0.00 0.52
CA SER A 18 20.59 0.45 -0.76
C SER A 18 21.27 1.73 -1.23
N PRO A 19 21.51 1.91 -2.54
CA PRO A 19 21.90 3.20 -3.09
C PRO A 19 20.73 4.21 -3.16
N PHE A 20 19.49 3.76 -2.90
CA PHE A 20 18.29 4.60 -2.86
C PHE A 20 17.85 4.82 -1.41
N ASN A 21 17.14 5.93 -1.17
CA ASN A 21 16.51 6.19 0.12
C ASN A 21 15.35 7.18 -0.02
N SER A 22 14.22 6.87 0.62
CA SER A 22 13.11 7.79 0.84
C SER A 22 12.97 8.12 2.33
N PRO A 23 12.72 9.38 2.71
CA PRO A 23 12.54 9.71 4.12
C PRO A 23 11.19 9.22 4.64
N ILE A 24 11.14 8.89 5.93
CA ILE A 24 9.86 8.71 6.63
C ILE A 24 9.17 10.07 6.78
N TRP A 25 7.88 10.11 6.45
CA TRP A 25 6.99 11.25 6.62
C TRP A 25 6.02 11.00 7.78
N PRO A 26 6.12 11.71 8.91
CA PRO A 26 5.26 11.47 10.06
C PRO A 26 3.84 12.00 9.81
N VAL A 27 2.85 11.11 9.79
CA VAL A 27 1.43 11.46 9.73
C VAL A 27 0.74 11.01 11.01
N ARG A 28 0.04 11.92 11.68
CA ARG A 28 -0.69 11.60 12.91
C ARG A 28 -2.12 11.17 12.58
N LYS A 29 -2.56 10.07 13.19
CA LYS A 29 -3.95 9.62 13.17
C LYS A 29 -4.82 10.49 14.06
N SER A 30 -6.13 10.41 13.85
CA SER A 30 -7.14 11.04 14.72
C SER A 30 -7.16 10.47 16.14
N ASP A 31 -6.79 9.20 16.32
CA ASP A 31 -6.67 8.53 17.63
C ASP A 31 -5.40 8.91 18.42
N GLY A 32 -4.49 9.66 17.78
CA GLY A 32 -3.24 10.13 18.38
C GLY A 32 -2.00 9.30 18.05
N ASP A 33 -2.17 8.12 17.43
CA ASP A 33 -1.08 7.26 16.96
C ASP A 33 -0.42 7.81 15.69
N TRP A 34 0.75 7.26 15.33
CA TRP A 34 1.48 7.63 14.11
C TRP A 34 1.29 6.59 13.00
N HIS A 35 1.13 7.07 11.77
CA HIS A 35 1.30 6.25 10.57
C HIS A 35 2.78 6.22 10.19
N LEU A 36 3.28 5.02 9.87
CA LEU A 36 4.49 4.90 9.07
C LEU A 36 4.12 5.24 7.63
N THR A 37 4.45 6.45 7.21
CA THR A 37 4.33 6.89 5.82
C THR A 37 5.73 7.15 5.29
N VAL A 38 6.02 6.66 4.09
CA VAL A 38 7.31 6.87 3.42
C VAL A 38 7.06 7.77 2.23
N ASP A 39 7.90 8.80 2.07
CA ASP A 39 7.78 9.74 0.96
C ASP A 39 8.42 9.18 -0.32
N TYR A 40 7.62 8.49 -1.12
CA TYR A 40 8.03 7.95 -2.42
C TYR A 40 7.80 8.92 -3.60
N ARG A 41 7.58 10.21 -3.37
CA ARG A 41 7.31 11.16 -4.47
C ARG A 41 8.40 11.15 -5.55
N GLY A 42 9.67 11.19 -5.15
CA GLY A 42 10.80 11.13 -6.09
C GLY A 42 10.88 9.81 -6.86
N LEU A 43 10.53 8.68 -6.23
CA LEU A 43 10.45 7.39 -6.90
C LEU A 43 9.28 7.34 -7.90
N ASN A 44 8.12 7.89 -7.50
CA ASN A 44 6.92 7.91 -8.33
C ASN A 44 7.12 8.77 -9.60
N GLU A 45 7.87 9.88 -9.52
CA GLU A 45 8.16 10.74 -10.68
C GLU A 45 8.96 10.03 -11.79
N VAL A 46 9.81 9.08 -11.42
CA VAL A 46 10.63 8.31 -12.38
C VAL A 46 10.04 6.94 -12.72
N THR A 47 8.95 6.55 -12.07
CA THR A 47 8.25 5.30 -12.33
C THR A 47 7.31 5.48 -13.53
N PRO A 48 7.41 4.67 -14.59
CA PRO A 48 6.50 4.78 -15.73
C PRO A 48 5.04 4.67 -15.28
N PRO A 49 4.15 5.56 -15.75
CA PRO A 49 2.75 5.50 -15.39
C PRO A 49 2.16 4.18 -15.88
N LEU A 50 1.52 3.46 -14.98
CA LEU A 50 0.70 2.30 -15.31
C LEU A 50 -0.76 2.75 -15.37
N SER A 51 -1.41 2.55 -16.51
CA SER A 51 -2.87 2.66 -16.58
C SER A 51 -3.47 1.43 -15.90
N ALA A 52 -3.71 1.52 -14.59
CA ALA A 52 -4.50 0.53 -13.90
C ALA A 52 -5.97 0.70 -14.33
N ALA A 53 -6.59 -0.38 -14.81
CA ALA A 53 -8.02 -0.42 -15.05
C ALA A 53 -8.75 -0.46 -13.69
N VAL A 54 -8.75 0.66 -12.97
CA VAL A 54 -9.64 0.84 -11.83
C VAL A 54 -11.01 1.22 -12.41
N PRO A 55 -12.00 0.33 -12.35
CA PRO A 55 -13.33 0.60 -12.90
C PRO A 55 -13.98 1.78 -12.17
N ASP A 56 -14.81 2.52 -12.89
CA ASP A 56 -15.55 3.64 -12.33
C ASP A 56 -16.52 3.15 -11.24
N MET A 57 -16.59 3.87 -10.13
CA MET A 57 -17.40 3.46 -8.97
C MET A 57 -18.89 3.45 -9.30
N LEU A 58 -19.37 4.40 -10.11
CA LEU A 58 -20.79 4.47 -10.49
C LEU A 58 -21.15 3.34 -11.44
N GLU A 59 -20.26 3.02 -12.39
CA GLU A 59 -20.42 1.84 -13.26
C GLU A 59 -20.48 0.55 -12.44
N LEU A 60 -19.56 0.36 -11.48
CA LEU A 60 -19.58 -0.78 -10.58
C LEU A 60 -20.87 -0.88 -9.76
N GLN A 61 -21.35 0.26 -9.24
CA GLN A 61 -22.57 0.31 -8.45
C GLN A 61 -23.79 -0.07 -9.29
N TYR A 62 -23.91 0.48 -10.50
CA TYR A 62 -24.99 0.14 -11.43
C TYR A 62 -25.01 -1.36 -11.75
N GLU A 63 -23.83 -1.94 -12.03
CA GLU A 63 -23.69 -3.37 -12.30
C GLU A 63 -24.00 -4.26 -11.10
N LEU A 64 -23.83 -3.76 -9.88
CA LEU A 64 -24.22 -4.47 -8.66
C LEU A 64 -25.72 -4.38 -8.40
N GLU A 65 -26.32 -3.20 -8.59
CA GLU A 65 -27.76 -2.96 -8.39
C GLU A 65 -28.62 -3.63 -9.47
N SER A 66 -28.11 -3.74 -10.71
CA SER A 66 -28.78 -4.46 -11.80
C SER A 66 -28.90 -5.95 -11.55
N LYS A 67 -28.03 -6.50 -10.70
CA LYS A 67 -28.08 -7.89 -10.23
C LYS A 67 -29.06 -7.96 -9.07
N ALA A 68 -30.27 -8.47 -9.32
CA ALA A 68 -31.35 -8.62 -8.34
C ALA A 68 -31.03 -9.65 -7.22
N ALA A 69 -29.98 -9.39 -6.43
CA ALA A 69 -29.54 -10.24 -5.35
C ALA A 69 -30.40 -9.99 -4.10
N LYS A 70 -30.92 -11.08 -3.53
CA LYS A 70 -31.69 -11.05 -2.28
C LYS A 70 -30.83 -10.71 -1.05
N TRP A 71 -29.53 -10.97 -1.12
CA TRP A 71 -28.57 -10.77 -0.05
C TRP A 71 -27.23 -10.31 -0.61
N SER A 72 -26.57 -9.41 0.10
CA SER A 72 -25.22 -8.95 -0.20
C SER A 72 -24.31 -9.09 1.03
N ALA A 73 -23.02 -9.24 0.79
CA ALA A 73 -21.98 -9.23 1.81
C ALA A 73 -20.79 -8.43 1.29
N THR A 74 -20.18 -7.64 2.17
CA THR A 74 -18.99 -6.84 1.87
C THR A 74 -17.82 -7.42 2.66
N ILE A 75 -16.71 -7.64 1.98
CA ILE A 75 -15.47 -8.13 2.59
C ILE A 75 -14.39 -7.07 2.32
N ASP A 76 -13.73 -6.63 3.39
CA ASP A 76 -12.56 -5.76 3.31
C ASP A 76 -11.27 -6.59 3.44
N ILE A 77 -10.30 -6.33 2.58
CA ILE A 77 -8.99 -7.00 2.63
C ILE A 77 -8.02 -6.07 3.36
N ALA A 78 -7.85 -6.30 4.66
CA ALA A 78 -6.89 -5.56 5.46
C ALA A 78 -5.46 -5.74 4.92
N ASN A 79 -4.72 -4.63 4.79
CA ASN A 79 -3.32 -4.60 4.33
C ASN A 79 -3.08 -5.27 2.96
N ALA A 80 -4.06 -5.19 2.05
CA ALA A 80 -4.00 -5.86 0.74
C ALA A 80 -2.69 -5.65 -0.04
N PHE A 81 -2.07 -4.47 0.05
CA PHE A 81 -0.79 -4.17 -0.61
C PHE A 81 0.35 -5.10 -0.18
N PHE A 82 0.39 -5.53 1.10
CA PHE A 82 1.44 -6.43 1.59
C PHE A 82 1.28 -7.87 1.11
N SER A 83 0.11 -8.23 0.56
CA SER A 83 -0.13 -9.54 -0.04
C SER A 83 0.54 -9.69 -1.42
N LEU A 84 1.01 -8.59 -2.02
CA LEU A 84 1.71 -8.60 -3.30
C LEU A 84 3.22 -8.41 -3.07
N PRO A 85 4.06 -9.42 -3.34
CA PRO A 85 5.50 -9.29 -3.13
C PRO A 85 6.14 -8.37 -4.16
N LEU A 86 7.10 -7.56 -3.72
CA LEU A 86 7.96 -6.81 -4.63
C LEU A 86 8.94 -7.74 -5.35
N ALA A 87 9.07 -7.54 -6.67
CA ALA A 87 10.15 -8.10 -7.47
C ALA A 87 11.51 -7.78 -6.83
N ALA A 88 12.41 -8.76 -6.80
CA ALA A 88 13.64 -8.68 -6.00
C ALA A 88 14.54 -7.50 -6.43
N GLU A 89 14.60 -7.27 -7.72
CA GLU A 89 15.33 -6.18 -8.38
C GLU A 89 14.78 -4.78 -8.04
N CYS A 90 13.49 -4.65 -7.70
CA CYS A 90 12.88 -3.37 -7.35
C CYS A 90 13.05 -3.02 -5.86
N ARG A 91 13.26 -4.01 -4.98
CA ARG A 91 13.31 -3.81 -3.52
C ARG A 91 14.26 -2.69 -3.06
N PRO A 92 15.48 -2.53 -3.61
CA PRO A 92 16.37 -1.45 -3.19
C PRO A 92 15.75 -0.05 -3.35
N GLN A 93 14.89 0.16 -4.37
CA GLN A 93 14.27 1.45 -4.65
C GLN A 93 13.28 1.89 -3.54
N PHE A 94 12.74 0.93 -2.78
CA PHE A 94 11.80 1.16 -1.68
C PHE A 94 12.49 1.23 -0.31
N ALA A 95 13.81 1.44 -0.27
CA ALA A 95 14.53 1.65 0.99
C ALA A 95 14.15 3.00 1.63
N PHE A 96 14.12 3.05 2.96
CA PHE A 96 13.79 4.25 3.72
C PHE A 96 14.55 4.35 5.05
N THR A 97 14.62 5.57 5.59
CA THR A 97 15.20 5.90 6.91
C THR A 97 14.39 6.96 7.64
#